data_AF-A0AAW9KAP3-F1
#
_entry.id   AF-A0AAW9KAP3-F1
#
_cell.length_a   1.000
_cell.length_b   1.000
_cell.length_c   1.000
_cell.angle_alpha   90.00
_cell.angle_beta   90.00
_cell.angle_gamma   90.00
#
_symmetry.space_group_name_H-M   'P 1'
#
loop_
_entity.id
_entity.type
_entity.pdbx_description
1 polymer ?
#
loop_
_entity_poly.entity_id
_entity_poly.type
_entity_poly.pdbx_seq_one_letter_code
_entity_poly.pdbx_strand_id
1 'polypeptide(L)'
;MSKKWRISMFVVSSFFLLAACGKNEQKNSENQTTIEPKESQVVNDSSNNIEENEKNQVSFDNYEYDYDVVTSATKTTFGTTPAAKMTYEEKLDKMFWSTQPPLGLIEGNYYRNERRFDGDYRGIVEVVTDDDSKILHVEFNEFASENYYEPKYAGKSKRLSDYAFFQAQNTRTDETLVTVVNGITFLEKQMREENRVDGAFETVKGSSTSARNGFMPIAAEMADWIRTPYKSYYYGYAEDFGNGIVGRLQVTTEGGKIDTVRYDEYFADKKESISEEKLQPLYRQSKYYSLDYQKISGDNFVAFSDQLGEEIIKSQNFEQLDESLMQHPSYENYQKIAKNIQLN
;
A
#
# COMPACT_ATOMS: atom_id res chain seq x y z
N MET A 1 -3.71 46.85 38.12
CA MET A 1 -3.22 45.91 39.16
C MET A 1 -2.97 44.56 38.50
N SER A 2 -1.92 43.84 38.86
CA SER A 2 -1.59 42.54 38.26
C SER A 2 -1.78 41.40 39.25
N LYS A 3 -2.26 40.24 38.77
CA LYS A 3 -2.16 38.96 39.47
C LYS A 3 -1.58 37.93 38.51
N LYS A 4 -0.40 37.42 38.82
CA LYS A 4 0.23 36.29 38.12
C LYS A 4 -0.30 35.01 38.73
N TRP A 5 -0.73 34.05 37.91
CA TRP A 5 -0.90 32.68 38.38
C TRP A 5 0.46 31.97 38.35
N ARG A 6 0.69 31.02 39.26
CA ARG A 6 1.95 30.28 39.36
C ARG A 6 1.70 28.81 39.00
N ILE A 7 2.53 28.29 38.11
CA ILE A 7 2.71 26.85 37.92
C ILE A 7 3.25 26.26 39.24
N SER A 8 2.78 25.07 39.60
CA SER A 8 3.37 24.25 40.67
C SER A 8 3.67 22.87 40.10
N MET A 9 4.88 22.38 40.37
CA MET A 9 5.45 21.18 39.74
C MET A 9 5.80 20.19 40.86
N PHE A 10 5.05 19.09 40.95
CA PHE A 10 5.33 18.05 41.95
C PHE A 10 6.30 17.01 41.38
N VAL A 11 7.55 17.08 41.84
CA VAL A 11 8.53 16.00 41.70
C VAL A 11 8.65 15.32 43.06
N VAL A 12 8.36 14.02 43.11
CA VAL A 12 8.68 13.17 44.26
C VAL A 12 9.59 12.06 43.77
N SER A 13 10.87 12.16 44.12
CA SER A 13 11.80 11.03 44.09
C SER A 13 12.00 10.53 45.52
N SER A 14 12.36 9.26 45.68
CA SER A 14 12.81 8.72 46.96
C SER A 14 13.83 7.63 46.69
N PHE A 15 14.90 7.64 47.48
CA PHE A 15 16.12 6.88 47.22
C PHE A 15 16.19 5.64 48.13
N PHE A 16 16.72 4.55 47.58
CA PHE A 16 17.58 3.55 48.22
C PHE A 16 17.11 2.88 49.54
N LEU A 17 17.12 1.54 49.51
CA LEU A 17 17.65 0.74 50.60
C LEU A 17 18.62 -0.30 50.02
N LEU A 18 19.83 -0.35 50.58
CA LEU A 18 20.90 -1.27 50.21
C LEU A 18 21.32 -2.04 51.47
N ALA A 19 21.50 -3.35 51.36
CA ALA A 19 22.02 -4.19 52.43
C ALA A 19 23.15 -5.10 51.91
N ALA A 20 24.27 -5.11 52.62
CA ALA A 20 25.39 -6.02 52.43
C ALA A 20 25.19 -7.28 53.32
N CYS A 21 26.07 -8.28 53.41
CA CYS A 21 27.48 -8.39 53.01
C CYS A 21 27.90 -9.88 52.88
N GLY A 22 29.01 -10.17 52.20
CA GLY A 22 29.52 -11.55 52.06
C GLY A 22 30.87 -11.67 51.34
N LYS A 23 31.97 -11.44 52.06
CA LYS A 23 33.37 -11.77 51.70
C LYS A 23 33.79 -13.04 52.48
N ASN A 24 34.86 -13.79 52.20
CA ASN A 24 35.89 -13.86 51.14
C ASN A 24 36.54 -15.25 51.28
N GLU A 25 37.22 -15.79 50.25
CA GLU A 25 38.61 -16.25 50.38
C GLU A 25 39.26 -16.58 49.02
N GLN A 26 40.60 -16.65 48.98
CA GLN A 26 41.39 -16.72 47.76
C GLN A 26 42.71 -17.48 48.02
N LYS A 27 43.14 -18.36 47.10
CA LYS A 27 44.50 -18.95 47.05
C LYS A 27 44.91 -19.25 45.61
N ASN A 28 46.22 -19.34 45.38
CA ASN A 28 46.88 -19.26 44.06
C ASN A 28 47.54 -20.58 43.60
N SER A 29 48.06 -20.52 42.37
CA SER A 29 49.00 -21.45 41.69
C SER A 29 48.37 -22.73 41.10
N GLU A 30 48.75 -23.18 39.89
CA GLU A 30 49.68 -22.63 38.88
C GLU A 30 49.41 -23.18 37.46
N ASN A 31 49.91 -22.49 36.42
CA ASN A 31 50.32 -22.91 35.04
C ASN A 31 49.78 -24.24 34.44
N GLN A 32 49.40 -24.39 33.15
CA GLN A 32 49.75 -23.72 31.87
C GLN A 32 48.75 -24.23 30.76
N THR A 33 48.67 -23.90 29.46
CA THR A 33 49.45 -23.14 28.44
C THR A 33 48.49 -22.57 27.35
N THR A 34 48.92 -21.57 26.58
CA THR A 34 48.23 -20.98 25.41
C THR A 34 48.04 -21.91 24.19
N ILE A 35 46.85 -21.92 23.56
CA ILE A 35 46.62 -22.34 22.15
C ILE A 35 45.53 -21.43 21.53
N GLU A 36 45.67 -21.08 20.25
CA GLU A 36 44.71 -20.29 19.46
C GLU A 36 43.58 -21.16 18.85
N PRO A 37 42.35 -20.65 18.63
CA PRO A 37 41.32 -21.39 17.90
C PRO A 37 41.61 -21.41 16.39
N LYS A 38 41.79 -22.61 15.83
CA LYS A 38 41.73 -22.85 14.38
C LYS A 38 40.35 -23.34 13.95
N GLU A 39 40.12 -23.30 12.64
CA GLU A 39 38.91 -23.74 11.95
C GLU A 39 38.41 -25.12 12.39
N SER A 40 37.10 -25.32 12.29
CA SER A 40 36.50 -26.64 12.14
C SER A 40 35.39 -26.55 11.09
N GLN A 41 35.52 -27.36 10.05
CA GLN A 41 34.57 -27.42 8.94
C GLN A 41 33.28 -28.11 9.40
N VAL A 42 32.13 -27.63 8.92
CA VAL A 42 30.89 -28.43 8.90
C VAL A 42 30.68 -28.91 7.47
N VAL A 43 30.26 -30.16 7.32
CA VAL A 43 30.32 -30.92 6.07
C VAL A 43 29.12 -30.62 5.18
N ASN A 44 29.35 -30.55 3.86
CA ASN A 44 28.28 -30.62 2.87
C ASN A 44 27.60 -31.99 2.94
N ASP A 45 26.31 -32.04 3.25
CA ASP A 45 25.46 -33.18 2.91
C ASP A 45 24.35 -32.73 1.96
N SER A 46 24.29 -33.33 0.78
CA SER A 46 23.43 -32.91 -0.33
C SER A 46 22.13 -33.71 -0.35
N SER A 47 21.29 -33.48 0.66
CA SER A 47 19.93 -34.05 0.71
C SER A 47 18.96 -33.19 -0.11
N ASN A 48 18.83 -33.51 -1.40
CA ASN A 48 17.82 -32.94 -2.29
C ASN A 48 16.41 -33.40 -1.91
N ASN A 49 15.79 -32.72 -0.94
CA ASN A 49 14.33 -32.56 -0.90
C ASN A 49 14.02 -31.14 -1.35
N ILE A 50 13.98 -30.94 -2.68
CA ILE A 50 13.18 -29.86 -3.24
C ILE A 50 11.74 -30.33 -3.10
N GLU A 51 11.08 -29.94 -2.01
CA GLU A 51 9.63 -29.93 -2.01
C GLU A 51 9.20 -28.97 -3.12
N GLU A 52 8.33 -29.43 -4.03
CA GLU A 52 7.81 -28.61 -5.11
C GLU A 52 6.88 -27.56 -4.51
N ASN A 53 7.45 -26.41 -4.12
CA ASN A 53 6.66 -25.25 -3.70
C ASN A 53 5.57 -25.01 -4.74
N GLU A 54 4.33 -24.98 -4.30
CA GLU A 54 3.25 -24.38 -5.08
C GLU A 54 3.71 -22.99 -5.50
N LYS A 55 3.64 -22.72 -6.79
CA LYS A 55 4.26 -21.52 -7.38
C LYS A 55 3.72 -20.27 -6.71
N ASN A 56 4.60 -19.29 -6.48
CA ASN A 56 4.23 -17.94 -6.05
C ASN A 56 3.61 -17.15 -7.21
N GLN A 57 2.49 -17.68 -7.66
CA GLN A 57 1.71 -17.29 -8.81
C GLN A 57 0.66 -16.28 -8.36
N VAL A 58 0.66 -15.11 -8.99
CA VAL A 58 -0.36 -14.09 -8.78
C VAL A 58 -1.14 -13.90 -10.07
N SER A 59 -2.44 -14.15 -10.01
CA SER A 59 -3.39 -13.94 -11.10
C SER A 59 -4.05 -12.56 -10.98
N PHE A 60 -3.94 -11.75 -12.03
CA PHE A 60 -4.78 -10.57 -12.26
C PHE A 60 -5.54 -10.77 -13.56
N ASP A 61 -6.86 -10.94 -13.47
CA ASP A 61 -7.72 -11.42 -14.57
C ASP A 61 -7.14 -12.66 -15.27
N ASN A 62 -6.58 -12.48 -16.47
CA ASN A 62 -5.98 -13.51 -17.31
C ASN A 62 -4.43 -13.47 -17.33
N TYR A 63 -3.80 -12.67 -16.45
CA TYR A 63 -2.36 -12.58 -16.30
C TYR A 63 -1.90 -13.30 -15.04
N GLU A 64 -1.35 -14.49 -15.22
CA GLU A 64 -0.59 -15.21 -14.21
C GLU A 64 0.88 -14.75 -14.23
N TYR A 65 1.47 -14.51 -13.06
CA TYR A 65 2.89 -14.18 -12.94
C TYR A 65 3.53 -14.96 -11.78
N ASP A 66 4.58 -15.73 -12.06
CA ASP A 66 5.43 -16.40 -11.07
C ASP A 66 6.50 -15.42 -10.56
N TYR A 67 6.43 -14.99 -9.30
CA TYR A 67 7.40 -14.05 -8.74
C TYR A 67 8.64 -14.71 -8.12
N ASP A 68 9.81 -14.16 -8.44
CA ASP A 68 11.01 -14.28 -7.61
C ASP A 68 10.72 -13.65 -6.23
N VAL A 69 10.45 -14.48 -5.22
CA VAL A 69 10.21 -14.03 -3.84
C VAL A 69 11.48 -13.95 -3.02
N VAL A 70 11.46 -13.11 -1.98
CA VAL A 70 12.50 -13.07 -0.94
C VAL A 70 11.89 -12.85 0.44
N THR A 71 12.46 -13.50 1.45
CA THR A 71 12.14 -13.31 2.89
C THR A 71 13.00 -12.22 3.54
N SER A 72 14.14 -11.85 2.93
CA SER A 72 15.03 -10.76 3.36
C SER A 72 15.06 -9.59 2.37
N ALA A 73 15.28 -8.36 2.83
CA ALA A 73 15.37 -7.17 1.98
C ALA A 73 16.41 -7.30 0.85
N THR A 74 16.00 -7.03 -0.40
CA THR A 74 16.90 -7.03 -1.56
C THR A 74 17.91 -5.89 -1.47
N LYS A 75 19.20 -6.23 -1.25
CA LYS A 75 20.31 -5.27 -1.35
C LYS A 75 20.56 -4.87 -2.81
N THR A 76 19.89 -3.83 -3.28
CA THR A 76 20.28 -3.16 -4.52
C THR A 76 21.39 -2.14 -4.24
N THR A 77 22.39 -2.07 -5.12
CA THR A 77 23.41 -1.03 -5.06
C THR A 77 22.81 0.30 -5.54
N PHE A 78 22.38 1.13 -4.59
CA PHE A 78 22.09 2.54 -4.87
C PHE A 78 23.31 3.20 -5.55
N GLY A 79 23.06 4.08 -6.53
CA GLY A 79 24.10 4.69 -7.37
C GLY A 79 24.51 3.93 -8.64
N THR A 80 24.35 2.60 -8.74
CA THR A 80 24.70 1.87 -9.99
C THR A 80 23.55 1.84 -11.00
N THR A 81 23.76 2.43 -12.18
CA THR A 81 22.90 2.24 -13.36
C THR A 81 23.48 1.11 -14.22
N PRO A 82 22.91 -0.11 -14.23
CA PRO A 82 23.39 -1.18 -15.10
C PRO A 82 23.10 -0.86 -16.58
N ALA A 83 23.83 -1.49 -17.49
CA ALA A 83 23.51 -1.45 -18.91
C ALA A 83 22.14 -2.12 -19.16
N ALA A 84 21.35 -1.55 -20.07
CA ALA A 84 20.06 -2.11 -20.46
C ALA A 84 20.23 -3.50 -21.10
N LYS A 85 19.33 -4.43 -20.76
CA LYS A 85 19.33 -5.81 -21.26
C LYS A 85 18.32 -6.05 -22.39
N MET A 86 17.40 -5.11 -22.61
CA MET A 86 16.32 -5.13 -23.60
C MET A 86 15.82 -3.68 -23.84
N THR A 87 15.00 -3.45 -24.86
CA THR A 87 14.36 -2.12 -25.05
C THR A 87 13.24 -1.88 -24.04
N TYR A 88 12.73 -0.65 -23.96
CA TYR A 88 11.61 -0.32 -23.08
C TYR A 88 10.31 -1.01 -23.52
N GLU A 89 10.11 -1.15 -24.84
CA GLU A 89 8.98 -1.82 -25.47
C GLU A 89 9.04 -3.33 -25.18
N GLU A 90 10.17 -3.97 -25.48
CA GLU A 90 10.43 -5.39 -25.17
C GLU A 90 10.29 -5.72 -23.68
N LYS A 91 10.35 -4.72 -22.81
CA LYS A 91 10.22 -4.84 -21.36
C LYS A 91 8.78 -4.64 -20.90
N LEU A 92 8.07 -3.64 -21.43
CA LEU A 92 6.64 -3.46 -21.15
C LEU A 92 5.83 -4.69 -21.58
N ASP A 93 6.16 -5.32 -22.71
CA ASP A 93 5.53 -6.56 -23.18
C ASP A 93 5.72 -7.75 -22.21
N LYS A 94 6.71 -7.66 -21.31
CA LYS A 94 7.01 -8.66 -20.26
C LYS A 94 6.59 -8.22 -18.85
N MET A 95 6.14 -6.98 -18.67
CA MET A 95 5.81 -6.39 -17.37
C MET A 95 4.31 -6.15 -17.23
N PHE A 96 3.68 -6.94 -16.36
CA PHE A 96 2.30 -6.71 -15.94
C PHE A 96 2.24 -6.12 -14.52
N TRP A 97 1.33 -5.18 -14.31
CA TRP A 97 0.80 -4.80 -13.00
C TRP A 97 -0.62 -4.28 -13.21
N SER A 98 -1.45 -4.39 -12.18
CA SER A 98 -2.83 -3.89 -12.19
C SER A 98 -3.00 -2.74 -11.21
N THR A 99 -3.78 -1.74 -11.60
CA THR A 99 -4.30 -0.71 -10.69
C THR A 99 -5.79 -0.86 -10.41
N GLN A 100 -6.45 -1.90 -10.95
CA GLN A 100 -7.90 -2.02 -10.87
C GLN A 100 -8.38 -2.29 -9.43
N PRO A 101 -9.50 -1.68 -9.01
CA PRO A 101 -10.17 -2.06 -7.76
C PRO A 101 -10.90 -3.40 -7.91
N PRO A 102 -11.20 -4.11 -6.82
CA PRO A 102 -12.09 -5.27 -6.86
C PRO A 102 -13.49 -4.84 -7.33
N LEU A 103 -14.03 -5.54 -8.33
CA LEU A 103 -15.36 -5.29 -8.90
C LEU A 103 -16.49 -5.80 -8.00
N GLY A 104 -17.68 -5.20 -8.15
CA GLY A 104 -18.86 -5.49 -7.35
C GLY A 104 -18.88 -4.72 -6.02
N LEU A 105 -19.71 -5.20 -5.09
CA LEU A 105 -19.96 -4.58 -3.78
C LEU A 105 -19.08 -5.21 -2.70
N ILE A 106 -18.43 -4.37 -1.89
CA ILE A 106 -17.70 -4.75 -0.67
C ILE A 106 -18.22 -3.86 0.47
N GLU A 107 -18.74 -4.49 1.51
CA GLU A 107 -19.29 -3.84 2.70
C GLU A 107 -18.70 -4.49 3.96
N GLY A 108 -18.49 -3.72 5.02
CA GLY A 108 -17.98 -4.27 6.28
C GLY A 108 -17.35 -3.25 7.24
N ASN A 109 -16.84 -3.74 8.37
CA ASN A 109 -16.12 -2.96 9.38
C ASN A 109 -14.83 -2.39 8.77
N TYR A 110 -14.58 -1.09 8.98
CA TYR A 110 -13.55 -0.33 8.27
C TYR A 110 -12.41 0.16 9.16
N TYR A 111 -11.18 -0.14 8.77
CA TYR A 111 -9.98 0.22 9.52
C TYR A 111 -8.96 0.90 8.63
N ARG A 112 -8.32 1.95 9.14
CA ARG A 112 -7.31 2.74 8.42
C ARG A 112 -6.15 3.12 9.33
N ASN A 113 -4.92 2.88 8.86
CA ASN A 113 -3.69 3.36 9.48
C ASN A 113 -2.83 4.10 8.44
N GLU A 114 -2.02 5.07 8.88
CA GLU A 114 -1.19 5.91 8.02
C GLU A 114 0.08 6.35 8.74
N ARG A 115 1.26 6.18 8.10
CA ARG A 115 2.54 6.67 8.62
C ARG A 115 3.49 7.16 7.53
N ARG A 116 4.50 7.92 7.97
CA ARG A 116 5.71 8.22 7.18
C ARG A 116 6.79 7.17 7.47
N PHE A 117 7.57 6.77 6.45
CA PHE A 117 8.68 5.82 6.55
C PHE A 117 9.85 6.16 5.59
N ASP A 118 11.02 5.55 5.78
CA ASP A 118 12.22 5.56 4.90
C ASP A 118 12.59 6.89 4.19
N GLY A 119 12.55 8.02 4.89
CA GLY A 119 12.82 9.33 4.27
C GLY A 119 11.57 10.07 3.81
N ASP A 120 10.47 9.89 4.55
CA ASP A 120 9.20 10.61 4.43
C ASP A 120 8.27 10.16 3.29
N TYR A 121 8.42 8.92 2.80
CA TYR A 121 7.36 8.24 2.04
C TYR A 121 6.15 8.03 2.93
N ARG A 122 4.94 8.13 2.40
CA ARG A 122 3.69 8.03 3.17
C ARG A 122 2.95 6.75 2.81
N GLY A 123 2.91 5.80 3.74
CA GLY A 123 2.15 4.56 3.60
C GLY A 123 0.78 4.70 4.25
N ILE A 124 -0.26 4.36 3.49
CA ILE A 124 -1.64 4.19 3.97
C ILE A 124 -1.98 2.69 3.86
N VAL A 125 -2.65 2.18 4.89
CA VAL A 125 -3.22 0.83 4.95
C VAL A 125 -4.70 0.97 5.25
N GLU A 126 -5.55 0.43 4.38
CA GLU A 126 -7.00 0.38 4.56
C GLU A 126 -7.45 -1.09 4.50
N VAL A 127 -8.28 -1.51 5.47
CA VAL A 127 -8.74 -2.90 5.66
C VAL A 127 -10.25 -2.90 5.86
N VAL A 128 -10.94 -3.86 5.24
CA VAL A 128 -12.37 -4.12 5.44
C VAL A 128 -12.54 -5.56 5.93
N THR A 129 -13.31 -5.77 7.00
CA THR A 129 -13.69 -7.11 7.49
C THR A 129 -15.20 -7.29 7.52
N ASP A 130 -15.66 -8.53 7.43
CA ASP A 130 -17.02 -8.87 7.86
C ASP A 130 -17.13 -8.82 9.40
N ASP A 131 -18.34 -9.10 9.91
CA ASP A 131 -18.64 -9.09 11.35
C ASP A 131 -17.96 -10.25 12.12
N ASP A 132 -17.63 -11.35 11.43
CA ASP A 132 -16.81 -12.44 11.96
C ASP A 132 -15.30 -12.10 11.94
N SER A 133 -14.95 -10.85 11.63
CA SER A 133 -13.58 -10.31 11.57
C SER A 133 -12.67 -11.01 10.54
N LYS A 134 -13.25 -11.62 9.51
CA LYS A 134 -12.52 -12.12 8.34
C LYS A 134 -12.25 -10.95 7.38
N ILE A 135 -11.00 -10.85 6.95
CA ILE A 135 -10.57 -9.82 6.01
C ILE A 135 -11.23 -10.05 4.64
N LEU A 136 -12.02 -9.07 4.18
CA LEU A 136 -12.63 -9.03 2.85
C LEU A 136 -11.73 -8.29 1.87
N HIS A 137 -11.15 -7.17 2.30
CA HIS A 137 -10.32 -6.31 1.47
C HIS A 137 -9.13 -5.75 2.25
N VAL A 138 -8.02 -5.54 1.54
CA VAL A 138 -6.79 -4.87 2.02
C VAL A 138 -6.29 -4.01 0.87
N GLU A 139 -6.01 -2.75 1.16
CA GLU A 139 -5.52 -1.78 0.18
C GLU A 139 -4.38 -0.92 0.75
N PHE A 140 -3.25 -0.95 0.04
CA PHE A 140 -2.10 -0.10 0.31
C PHE A 140 -1.99 1.04 -0.69
N ASN A 141 -1.62 2.22 -0.21
CA ASN A 141 -1.17 3.30 -1.08
C ASN A 141 0.13 3.89 -0.51
N GLU A 142 1.16 4.02 -1.35
CA GLU A 142 2.40 4.74 -1.02
C GLU A 142 2.45 6.04 -1.80
N PHE A 143 2.62 7.16 -1.10
CA PHE A 143 3.01 8.41 -1.72
C PHE A 143 4.52 8.60 -1.56
N ALA A 144 5.18 9.08 -2.62
CA ALA A 144 6.56 9.51 -2.51
C ALA A 144 6.69 10.72 -1.57
N SER A 145 7.88 10.93 -1.01
CA SER A 145 8.15 12.05 -0.12
C SER A 145 7.94 13.41 -0.79
N GLU A 146 7.68 14.46 0.00
CA GLU A 146 7.48 15.82 -0.53
C GLU A 146 8.76 16.41 -1.17
N ASN A 147 9.90 15.77 -0.93
CA ASN A 147 11.23 16.12 -1.45
C ASN A 147 11.82 15.03 -2.37
N TYR A 148 10.97 14.18 -2.98
CA TYR A 148 11.41 13.06 -3.82
C TYR A 148 12.32 13.53 -4.97
N TYR A 149 13.33 12.73 -5.31
CA TYR A 149 14.43 13.15 -6.20
C TYR A 149 14.00 13.44 -7.65
N GLU A 150 12.86 12.91 -8.07
CA GLU A 150 12.22 13.22 -9.36
C GLU A 150 11.01 14.12 -9.08
N PRO A 151 11.09 15.44 -9.36
CA PRO A 151 10.05 16.39 -8.99
C PRO A 151 8.66 16.09 -9.56
N LYS A 152 8.53 15.34 -10.67
CA LYS A 152 7.20 14.90 -11.17
C LYS A 152 6.41 14.15 -10.08
N TYR A 153 7.09 13.32 -9.29
CA TYR A 153 6.44 12.39 -8.35
C TYR A 153 6.44 12.86 -6.89
N ALA A 154 7.00 14.03 -6.56
CA ALA A 154 7.03 14.55 -5.19
C ALA A 154 5.61 14.67 -4.59
N GLY A 155 5.38 14.03 -3.44
CA GLY A 155 4.07 13.96 -2.79
C GLY A 155 2.98 13.19 -3.55
N LYS A 156 3.30 12.40 -4.59
CA LYS A 156 2.33 11.70 -5.45
C LYS A 156 2.22 10.21 -5.14
N SER A 157 1.03 9.63 -5.37
CA SER A 157 0.83 8.17 -5.26
C SER A 157 1.72 7.45 -6.26
N LYS A 158 2.49 6.47 -5.77
CA LYS A 158 3.33 5.58 -6.56
C LYS A 158 2.57 4.37 -7.12
N ARG A 159 1.35 4.11 -6.63
CA ARG A 159 0.47 3.03 -7.10
C ARG A 159 -0.41 3.46 -8.26
N LEU A 160 -1.05 4.64 -8.14
CA LEU A 160 -2.19 5.03 -8.99
C LEU A 160 -1.83 6.09 -10.05
N SER A 161 -0.55 6.49 -10.13
CA SER A 161 0.00 7.37 -11.17
C SER A 161 0.94 6.59 -12.12
N ASP A 162 1.49 7.29 -13.13
CA ASP A 162 2.45 6.73 -14.08
C ASP A 162 3.83 6.34 -13.48
N TYR A 163 4.02 6.48 -12.16
CA TYR A 163 5.26 6.11 -11.46
C TYR A 163 5.72 4.67 -11.75
N ALA A 164 4.80 3.73 -11.94
CA ALA A 164 5.13 2.35 -12.29
C ALA A 164 5.80 2.23 -13.68
N PHE A 165 5.41 3.07 -14.65
CA PHE A 165 6.09 3.17 -15.95
C PHE A 165 7.49 3.79 -15.81
N PHE A 166 7.65 4.81 -14.97
CA PHE A 166 8.97 5.36 -14.63
C PHE A 166 9.90 4.31 -13.97
N GLN A 167 9.36 3.40 -13.15
CA GLN A 167 10.12 2.25 -12.67
C GLN A 167 10.44 1.23 -13.77
N ALA A 168 9.53 0.99 -14.72
CA ALA A 168 9.78 0.14 -15.89
C ALA A 168 10.83 0.75 -16.85
N GLN A 169 11.01 2.08 -16.89
CA GLN A 169 12.08 2.74 -17.65
C GLN A 169 13.48 2.56 -17.01
N ASN A 170 13.58 2.15 -15.75
CA ASN A 170 14.86 2.02 -15.06
C ASN A 170 15.55 0.68 -15.37
N THR A 171 16.82 0.69 -15.80
CA THR A 171 17.53 -0.56 -16.16
C THR A 171 17.72 -1.55 -15.01
N ARG A 172 17.52 -1.15 -13.75
CA ARG A 172 17.48 -2.09 -12.61
C ARG A 172 16.32 -3.08 -12.67
N THR A 173 15.16 -2.67 -13.21
CA THR A 173 13.99 -3.56 -13.31
C THR A 173 14.07 -4.49 -14.53
N ASP A 174 15.14 -4.43 -15.34
CA ASP A 174 15.45 -5.43 -16.38
C ASP A 174 15.74 -6.82 -15.79
N GLU A 175 16.11 -6.89 -14.50
CA GLU A 175 16.46 -8.15 -13.82
C GLU A 175 15.27 -8.81 -13.12
N THR A 176 14.25 -8.02 -12.75
CA THR A 176 13.13 -8.48 -11.92
C THR A 176 11.76 -8.28 -12.57
N LEU A 177 11.67 -7.46 -13.64
CA LEU A 177 10.44 -7.17 -14.38
C LEU A 177 9.25 -6.74 -13.49
N VAL A 178 9.57 -6.01 -12.42
CA VAL A 178 8.70 -5.76 -11.26
C VAL A 178 8.72 -4.29 -10.86
N THR A 179 7.54 -3.78 -10.46
CA THR A 179 7.31 -2.43 -9.95
C THR A 179 6.83 -2.48 -8.48
N VAL A 180 6.76 -1.31 -7.84
CA VAL A 180 6.17 -1.12 -6.50
C VAL A 180 4.73 -1.65 -6.41
N VAL A 181 3.97 -1.60 -7.51
CA VAL A 181 2.58 -2.08 -7.57
C VAL A 181 2.52 -3.60 -7.37
N ASN A 182 3.48 -4.34 -7.93
CA ASN A 182 3.55 -5.80 -7.77
C ASN A 182 3.86 -6.21 -6.33
N GLY A 183 4.75 -5.46 -5.65
CA GLY A 183 5.04 -5.69 -4.22
C GLY A 183 3.89 -5.29 -3.29
N ILE A 184 3.08 -4.30 -3.68
CA ILE A 184 1.82 -3.95 -3.02
C ILE A 184 0.82 -5.11 -3.15
N THR A 185 0.42 -5.46 -4.37
CA THR A 185 -0.71 -6.37 -4.60
C THR A 185 -0.42 -7.81 -4.20
N PHE A 186 0.85 -8.25 -4.25
CA PHE A 186 1.27 -9.54 -3.70
C PHE A 186 1.13 -9.63 -2.16
N LEU A 187 1.35 -8.52 -1.45
CA LEU A 187 1.17 -8.48 0.00
C LEU A 187 -0.32 -8.42 0.38
N GLU A 188 -1.11 -7.65 -0.36
CA GLU A 188 -2.58 -7.59 -0.20
C GLU A 188 -3.23 -8.97 -0.40
N LYS A 189 -2.74 -9.76 -1.37
CA LYS A 189 -3.18 -11.13 -1.63
C LYS A 189 -2.92 -12.02 -0.40
N GLN A 190 -1.68 -12.09 0.07
CA GLN A 190 -1.31 -12.88 1.26
C GLN A 190 -2.16 -12.51 2.48
N MET A 191 -2.34 -11.22 2.77
CA MET A 191 -3.10 -10.77 3.95
C MET A 191 -4.58 -11.18 3.90
N ARG A 192 -5.22 -11.14 2.73
CA ARG A 192 -6.60 -11.62 2.54
C ARG A 192 -6.69 -13.14 2.65
N GLU A 193 -5.82 -13.87 1.98
CA GLU A 193 -5.86 -15.34 1.88
C GLU A 193 -5.51 -16.02 3.21
N GLU A 194 -4.51 -15.51 3.92
CA GLU A 194 -4.13 -16.00 5.24
C GLU A 194 -4.98 -15.39 6.38
N ASN A 195 -5.88 -14.43 6.04
CA ASN A 195 -6.71 -13.69 6.99
C ASN A 195 -5.90 -13.09 8.16
N ARG A 196 -4.76 -12.45 7.89
CA ARG A 196 -3.89 -11.77 8.89
C ARG A 196 -3.21 -10.53 8.30
N VAL A 197 -2.80 -9.59 9.15
CA VAL A 197 -2.12 -8.33 8.75
C VAL A 197 -0.71 -8.17 9.33
N ASP A 198 -0.31 -9.10 10.19
CA ASP A 198 0.94 -9.12 10.93
C ASP A 198 1.71 -10.44 10.71
N GLY A 199 2.91 -10.54 11.27
CA GLY A 199 3.79 -11.70 11.12
C GLY A 199 4.70 -11.64 9.89
N ALA A 200 5.28 -12.78 9.51
CA ALA A 200 6.18 -12.88 8.37
C ALA A 200 5.38 -13.01 7.06
N PHE A 201 5.72 -12.22 6.04
CA PHE A 201 5.15 -12.31 4.70
C PHE A 201 6.27 -12.31 3.67
N GLU A 202 6.01 -12.91 2.52
CA GLU A 202 6.90 -12.87 1.37
C GLU A 202 6.81 -11.53 0.63
N THR A 203 7.89 -11.18 -0.07
CA THR A 203 7.93 -9.98 -0.93
C THR A 203 8.54 -10.30 -2.27
N VAL A 204 8.05 -9.64 -3.32
CA VAL A 204 8.67 -9.69 -4.65
C VAL A 204 10.06 -9.04 -4.65
N LYS A 205 11.05 -9.75 -5.20
CA LYS A 205 12.41 -9.28 -5.45
C LYS A 205 12.40 -8.00 -6.29
N GLY A 206 13.16 -6.99 -5.87
CA GLY A 206 13.19 -5.67 -6.52
C GLY A 206 12.10 -4.69 -6.05
N SER A 207 11.00 -5.17 -5.43
CA SER A 207 9.94 -4.33 -4.84
C SER A 207 9.81 -4.49 -3.32
N SER A 208 10.86 -4.96 -2.65
CA SER A 208 10.73 -5.42 -1.25
C SER A 208 10.83 -4.34 -0.16
N THR A 209 11.35 -3.14 -0.46
CA THR A 209 11.60 -2.10 0.56
C THR A 209 10.30 -1.50 1.09
N SER A 210 9.41 -0.99 0.24
CA SER A 210 8.12 -0.41 0.65
C SER A 210 7.28 -1.42 1.45
N ALA A 211 7.32 -2.70 1.05
CA ALA A 211 6.64 -3.77 1.76
C ALA A 211 7.19 -3.99 3.18
N ARG A 212 8.52 -4.17 3.33
CA ARG A 212 9.13 -4.46 4.63
C ARG A 212 9.19 -3.27 5.60
N ASN A 213 9.39 -2.06 5.09
CA ASN A 213 9.69 -0.90 5.91
C ASN A 213 8.49 0.06 6.06
N GLY A 214 7.53 -0.02 5.13
CA GLY A 214 6.28 0.73 5.17
C GLY A 214 5.09 -0.17 5.52
N PHE A 215 4.63 -0.96 4.55
CA PHE A 215 3.32 -1.62 4.64
C PHE A 215 3.21 -2.68 5.74
N MET A 216 4.16 -3.61 5.86
CA MET A 216 4.12 -4.65 6.90
C MET A 216 4.12 -4.05 8.32
N PRO A 217 4.98 -3.08 8.68
CA PRO A 217 4.89 -2.40 9.98
C PRO A 217 3.54 -1.70 10.24
N ILE A 218 3.03 -0.94 9.26
CA ILE A 218 1.80 -0.16 9.44
C ILE A 218 0.57 -1.09 9.54
N ALA A 219 0.59 -2.23 8.83
CA ALA A 219 -0.44 -3.27 8.92
C ALA A 219 -0.31 -4.13 10.19
N ALA A 220 0.91 -4.42 10.66
CA ALA A 220 1.11 -5.19 11.90
C ALA A 220 0.64 -4.42 13.14
N GLU A 221 0.72 -3.09 13.14
CA GLU A 221 0.08 -2.23 14.15
C GLU A 221 -1.45 -2.34 14.16
N MET A 222 -2.05 -2.99 13.17
CA MET A 222 -3.49 -3.23 13.06
C MET A 222 -3.92 -4.65 13.49
N ALA A 223 -3.02 -5.52 13.96
CA ALA A 223 -3.32 -6.93 14.25
C ALA A 223 -4.55 -7.14 15.16
N ASP A 224 -4.59 -6.41 16.29
CA ASP A 224 -5.61 -6.59 17.32
C ASP A 224 -6.94 -5.91 16.96
N TRP A 225 -6.92 -4.62 16.60
CA TRP A 225 -8.16 -3.84 16.47
C TRP A 225 -9.04 -4.24 15.27
N ILE A 226 -8.48 -4.89 14.23
CA ILE A 226 -9.30 -5.44 13.11
C ILE A 226 -10.13 -6.67 13.53
N ARG A 227 -9.98 -7.16 14.77
CA ARG A 227 -10.77 -8.26 15.35
C ARG A 227 -11.78 -7.76 16.37
N THR A 228 -12.08 -6.47 16.38
CA THR A 228 -13.04 -5.83 17.27
C THR A 228 -14.00 -4.96 16.46
N PRO A 229 -15.34 -5.13 16.59
CA PRO A 229 -16.31 -4.31 15.87
C PRO A 229 -16.03 -2.82 16.03
N TYR A 230 -15.98 -2.10 14.91
CA TYR A 230 -15.41 -0.76 14.87
C TYR A 230 -16.47 0.32 14.66
N LYS A 231 -16.11 1.57 15.01
CA LYS A 231 -17.00 2.73 14.91
C LYS A 231 -17.29 3.17 13.47
N SER A 232 -16.47 2.72 12.52
CA SER A 232 -16.53 3.09 11.11
C SER A 232 -16.86 1.87 10.25
N TYR A 233 -17.78 2.01 9.29
CA TYR A 233 -18.20 0.97 8.36
C TYR A 233 -17.97 1.45 6.92
N TYR A 234 -17.62 0.55 6.01
CA TYR A 234 -17.29 0.84 4.62
C TYR A 234 -18.35 0.29 3.67
N TYR A 235 -18.64 1.07 2.62
CA TYR A 235 -19.43 0.68 1.46
C TYR A 235 -18.62 1.04 0.22
N GLY A 236 -18.23 0.05 -0.57
CA GLY A 236 -17.46 0.28 -1.79
C GLY A 236 -18.01 -0.52 -2.94
N TYR A 237 -18.29 0.15 -4.05
CA TYR A 237 -18.78 -0.51 -5.27
C TYR A 237 -17.92 -0.10 -6.48
N ALA A 238 -17.54 -1.06 -7.32
CA ALA A 238 -16.84 -0.81 -8.58
C ALA A 238 -17.45 -1.59 -9.76
N GLU A 239 -17.45 -0.96 -10.94
CA GLU A 239 -18.08 -1.47 -12.17
C GLU A 239 -17.26 -1.07 -13.39
N ASP A 240 -17.00 -2.03 -14.29
CA ASP A 240 -16.41 -1.77 -15.61
C ASP A 240 -17.51 -1.23 -16.54
N PHE A 241 -17.30 -0.03 -17.08
CA PHE A 241 -18.22 0.61 -18.02
C PHE A 241 -18.03 0.14 -19.47
N GLY A 242 -17.10 -0.78 -19.72
CA GLY A 242 -16.89 -1.45 -21.02
C GLY A 242 -16.16 -0.61 -22.08
N ASN A 243 -15.77 0.62 -21.74
CA ASN A 243 -14.99 1.54 -22.58
C ASN A 243 -13.51 1.66 -22.15
N GLY A 244 -13.06 0.75 -21.27
CA GLY A 244 -11.74 0.78 -20.65
C GLY A 244 -11.64 1.67 -19.41
N ILE A 245 -12.77 2.00 -18.79
CA ILE A 245 -12.87 2.73 -17.52
C ILE A 245 -13.63 1.87 -16.50
N VAL A 246 -13.00 1.57 -15.36
CA VAL A 246 -13.66 1.04 -14.17
C VAL A 246 -13.99 2.20 -13.23
N GLY A 247 -15.26 2.47 -12.97
CA GLY A 247 -15.68 3.44 -11.95
C GLY A 247 -15.69 2.81 -10.57
N ARG A 248 -15.30 3.57 -9.54
CA ARG A 248 -15.36 3.16 -8.13
C ARG A 248 -15.92 4.29 -7.27
N LEU A 249 -16.88 3.94 -6.41
CA LEU A 249 -17.32 4.78 -5.31
C LEU A 249 -16.96 4.09 -4.00
N GLN A 250 -16.31 4.82 -3.11
CA GLN A 250 -16.02 4.38 -1.74
C GLN A 250 -16.68 5.36 -0.78
N VAL A 251 -17.38 4.84 0.22
CA VAL A 251 -18.06 5.60 1.26
C VAL A 251 -17.70 4.98 2.61
N THR A 252 -17.35 5.82 3.58
CA THR A 252 -17.28 5.40 5.00
C THR A 252 -18.40 6.06 5.77
N THR A 253 -18.98 5.33 6.71
CA THR A 253 -19.89 5.90 7.71
C THR A 253 -19.31 5.75 9.11
N GLU A 254 -19.60 6.73 9.98
CA GLU A 254 -19.34 6.64 11.43
C GLU A 254 -20.58 7.09 12.19
N GLY A 255 -21.04 6.26 13.14
CA GLY A 255 -22.22 6.56 13.96
C GLY A 255 -23.52 6.77 13.15
N GLY A 256 -23.67 6.08 12.01
CA GLY A 256 -24.85 6.20 11.14
C GLY A 256 -24.85 7.46 10.24
N LYS A 257 -23.67 8.04 9.97
CA LYS A 257 -23.50 9.19 9.07
C LYS A 257 -22.34 8.98 8.11
N ILE A 258 -22.46 9.50 6.88
CA ILE A 258 -21.35 9.55 5.92
C ILE A 258 -20.23 10.42 6.51
N ASP A 259 -19.02 9.85 6.55
CA ASP A 259 -17.79 10.42 7.12
C ASP A 259 -16.79 10.76 6.01
N THR A 260 -16.52 9.83 5.09
CA THR A 260 -15.75 10.09 3.87
C THR A 260 -16.46 9.55 2.63
N VAL A 261 -16.19 10.18 1.48
CA VAL A 261 -16.58 9.72 0.15
C VAL A 261 -15.40 9.91 -0.79
N ARG A 262 -15.12 8.94 -1.65
CA ARG A 262 -14.10 9.02 -2.70
C ARG A 262 -14.66 8.40 -3.98
N TYR A 263 -14.62 9.16 -5.08
CA TYR A 263 -14.99 8.67 -6.42
C TYR A 263 -13.74 8.67 -7.30
N ASP A 264 -13.47 7.55 -7.99
CA ASP A 264 -12.34 7.46 -8.91
C ASP A 264 -12.69 6.61 -10.14
N GLU A 265 -11.99 6.87 -11.24
CA GLU A 265 -12.15 6.17 -12.51
C GLU A 265 -10.78 5.63 -12.94
N TYR A 266 -10.68 4.32 -13.06
CA TYR A 266 -9.43 3.61 -13.33
C TYR A 266 -9.35 3.26 -14.81
N PHE A 267 -8.25 3.63 -15.46
CA PHE A 267 -7.97 3.21 -16.83
C PHE A 267 -7.57 1.73 -16.85
N ALA A 268 -8.12 0.98 -17.81
CA ALA A 268 -7.84 -0.45 -17.97
C ALA A 268 -6.34 -0.78 -18.07
N ASP A 269 -5.98 -2.03 -17.76
CA ASP A 269 -4.59 -2.48 -17.73
C ASP A 269 -3.96 -2.70 -19.13
N LYS A 270 -4.76 -2.50 -20.19
CA LYS A 270 -4.39 -2.55 -21.61
C LYS A 270 -4.81 -1.25 -22.31
N LYS A 271 -3.97 -0.75 -23.21
CA LYS A 271 -4.25 0.49 -23.98
C LYS A 271 -5.43 0.28 -24.92
N GLU A 272 -5.46 -0.89 -25.54
CA GLU A 272 -6.37 -1.29 -26.61
C GLU A 272 -7.82 -1.47 -26.12
N SER A 273 -8.01 -1.57 -24.80
CA SER A 273 -9.32 -1.58 -24.13
C SER A 273 -9.89 -0.18 -23.91
N ILE A 274 -9.08 0.88 -23.99
CA ILE A 274 -9.51 2.27 -23.75
C ILE A 274 -10.01 2.86 -25.08
N SER A 275 -11.32 3.11 -25.15
CA SER A 275 -12.01 3.51 -26.38
C SER A 275 -11.62 4.88 -26.93
N GLU A 276 -11.14 5.79 -26.06
CA GLU A 276 -10.62 7.10 -26.48
C GLU A 276 -9.11 7.02 -26.75
N GLU A 277 -8.69 7.07 -28.03
CA GLU A 277 -7.27 7.03 -28.43
C GLU A 277 -6.41 8.06 -27.67
N LYS A 278 -6.94 9.28 -27.42
CA LYS A 278 -6.22 10.32 -26.64
C LYS A 278 -5.90 9.89 -25.20
N LEU A 279 -6.70 9.00 -24.60
CA LEU A 279 -6.57 8.54 -23.22
C LEU A 279 -5.78 7.22 -23.09
N GLN A 280 -5.51 6.51 -24.19
CA GLN A 280 -4.73 5.26 -24.18
C GLN A 280 -3.35 5.36 -23.48
N PRO A 281 -2.61 6.49 -23.53
CA PRO A 281 -1.37 6.66 -22.74
C PRO A 281 -1.56 6.58 -21.22
N LEU A 282 -2.80 6.62 -20.71
CA LEU A 282 -3.13 6.65 -19.29
C LEU A 282 -3.52 5.28 -18.69
N TYR A 283 -3.46 4.20 -19.47
CA TYR A 283 -3.60 2.82 -19.00
C TYR A 283 -2.81 2.52 -17.70
N ARG A 284 -3.37 1.68 -16.81
CA ARG A 284 -2.81 1.36 -15.47
C ARG A 284 -2.59 2.58 -14.57
N GLN A 285 -3.53 3.53 -14.59
CA GLN A 285 -3.58 4.70 -13.70
C GLN A 285 -5.04 4.98 -13.31
N SER A 286 -5.26 5.77 -12.26
CA SER A 286 -6.59 6.34 -11.99
C SER A 286 -6.68 7.81 -12.39
N LYS A 287 -7.87 8.32 -12.70
CA LYS A 287 -8.08 9.72 -13.08
C LYS A 287 -7.78 10.68 -11.95
N TYR A 288 -8.01 10.29 -10.68
CA TYR A 288 -7.69 11.11 -9.52
C TYR A 288 -6.18 11.26 -9.29
N TYR A 289 -5.39 10.20 -9.51
CA TYR A 289 -3.95 10.19 -9.21
C TYR A 289 -3.03 10.32 -10.44
N SER A 290 -3.57 10.28 -11.66
CA SER A 290 -2.79 10.49 -12.88
C SER A 290 -2.29 11.93 -13.00
N LEU A 291 -0.99 12.08 -13.24
CA LEU A 291 -0.30 13.38 -13.28
C LEU A 291 -0.43 14.09 -14.64
N ASP A 292 -0.94 13.40 -15.66
CA ASP A 292 -1.14 13.92 -17.00
C ASP A 292 -2.61 13.90 -17.46
N TYR A 293 -3.55 13.31 -16.70
CA TYR A 293 -4.97 13.21 -17.11
C TYR A 293 -5.59 14.56 -17.49
N GLN A 294 -5.56 15.56 -16.60
CA GLN A 294 -6.18 16.87 -16.85
C GLN A 294 -5.60 17.56 -18.09
N LYS A 295 -4.29 17.39 -18.32
CA LYS A 295 -3.54 17.96 -19.44
C LYS A 295 -3.86 17.29 -20.79
N ILE A 296 -4.27 16.02 -20.77
CA ILE A 296 -4.61 15.23 -21.97
C ILE A 296 -6.11 15.28 -22.28
N SER A 297 -6.96 15.23 -21.25
CA SER A 297 -8.41 15.25 -21.38
C SER A 297 -8.97 16.65 -21.61
N GLY A 298 -8.47 17.63 -20.85
CA GLY A 298 -9.08 18.94 -20.63
C GLY A 298 -9.85 19.04 -19.29
N ASP A 299 -10.15 17.90 -18.66
CA ASP A 299 -11.13 17.78 -17.57
C ASP A 299 -10.47 17.78 -16.19
N ASN A 300 -11.05 18.52 -15.23
CA ASN A 300 -10.55 18.58 -13.86
C ASN A 300 -11.22 17.53 -12.96
N PHE A 301 -10.94 16.25 -13.23
CA PHE A 301 -11.53 15.12 -12.50
C PHE A 301 -11.31 15.19 -10.98
N VAL A 302 -10.14 15.65 -10.52
CA VAL A 302 -9.83 15.78 -9.09
C VAL A 302 -10.80 16.75 -8.41
N ALA A 303 -10.96 17.96 -8.94
CA ALA A 303 -11.89 18.93 -8.37
C ALA A 303 -13.36 18.47 -8.45
N PHE A 304 -13.75 17.74 -9.51
CA PHE A 304 -15.06 17.11 -9.59
C PHE A 304 -15.26 16.07 -8.47
N SER A 305 -14.31 15.16 -8.26
CA SER A 305 -14.37 14.14 -7.21
C SER A 305 -14.37 14.76 -5.81
N ASP A 306 -13.53 15.76 -5.57
CA ASP A 306 -13.43 16.43 -4.27
C ASP A 306 -14.73 17.17 -3.93
N GLN A 307 -15.27 17.96 -4.86
CA GLN A 307 -16.56 18.66 -4.68
C GLN A 307 -17.72 17.67 -4.50
N LEU A 308 -17.76 16.60 -5.32
CA LEU A 308 -18.75 15.52 -5.20
C LEU A 308 -18.70 14.88 -3.81
N GLY A 309 -17.51 14.58 -3.28
CA GLY A 309 -17.33 14.03 -1.95
C GLY A 309 -17.77 15.00 -0.84
N GLU A 310 -17.34 16.28 -0.91
CA GLU A 310 -17.75 17.32 0.03
C GLU A 310 -19.28 17.52 0.05
N GLU A 311 -19.93 17.51 -1.12
CA GLU A 311 -21.38 17.66 -1.22
C GLU A 311 -22.15 16.47 -0.63
N ILE A 312 -21.74 15.23 -0.91
CA ILE A 312 -22.38 14.03 -0.35
C ILE A 312 -22.19 13.96 1.18
N ILE A 313 -21.01 14.32 1.69
CA ILE A 313 -20.76 14.40 3.15
C ILE A 313 -21.64 15.49 3.79
N LYS A 314 -21.83 16.62 3.12
CA LYS A 314 -22.64 17.76 3.60
C LYS A 314 -24.14 17.52 3.53
N SER A 315 -24.64 16.88 2.47
CA SER A 315 -26.06 16.57 2.24
C SER A 315 -26.49 15.27 2.93
N GLN A 316 -25.55 14.36 3.20
CA GLN A 316 -25.77 12.97 3.58
C GLN A 316 -26.62 12.21 2.53
N ASN A 317 -26.47 12.57 1.25
CA ASN A 317 -27.32 12.09 0.16
C ASN A 317 -26.57 12.03 -1.20
N PHE A 318 -26.76 10.95 -1.95
CA PHE A 318 -26.07 10.68 -3.22
C PHE A 318 -26.68 11.37 -4.46
N GLU A 319 -27.91 11.89 -4.35
CA GLU A 319 -28.68 12.45 -5.48
C GLU A 319 -28.83 13.97 -5.42
N GLN A 320 -28.79 14.56 -4.21
CA GLN A 320 -28.93 16.00 -3.96
C GLN A 320 -27.59 16.72 -4.14
N LEU A 321 -27.20 16.88 -5.40
CA LEU A 321 -25.92 17.43 -5.86
C LEU A 321 -26.13 18.72 -6.69
N ASP A 322 -25.12 19.58 -6.72
CA ASP A 322 -25.14 20.86 -7.44
C ASP A 322 -25.15 20.67 -8.96
N GLU A 323 -25.87 21.54 -9.69
CA GLU A 323 -26.01 21.50 -11.15
C GLU A 323 -24.66 21.64 -11.89
N SER A 324 -23.63 22.19 -11.23
CA SER A 324 -22.26 22.27 -11.76
C SER A 324 -21.58 20.89 -11.88
N LEU A 325 -21.80 19.98 -10.93
CA LEU A 325 -21.27 18.61 -11.00
C LEU A 325 -21.86 17.86 -12.20
N MET A 326 -23.13 18.13 -12.54
CA MET A 326 -23.84 17.51 -13.66
C MET A 326 -23.24 17.83 -15.04
N GLN A 327 -22.38 18.84 -15.15
CA GLN A 327 -21.71 19.21 -16.40
C GLN A 327 -20.41 18.43 -16.65
N HIS A 328 -19.90 17.69 -15.66
CA HIS A 328 -18.63 16.98 -15.78
C HIS A 328 -18.83 15.59 -16.43
N PRO A 329 -17.98 15.15 -17.40
CA PRO A 329 -18.20 13.90 -18.15
C PRO A 329 -18.33 12.63 -17.30
N SER A 330 -17.71 12.61 -16.11
CA SER A 330 -17.79 11.47 -15.18
C SER A 330 -19.05 11.45 -14.29
N TYR A 331 -19.94 12.43 -14.39
CA TYR A 331 -21.15 12.48 -13.54
C TYR A 331 -22.13 11.34 -13.83
N GLU A 332 -22.39 11.02 -15.11
CA GLU A 332 -23.22 9.86 -15.47
C GLU A 332 -22.62 8.54 -14.95
N ASN A 333 -21.29 8.43 -14.93
CA ASN A 333 -20.59 7.25 -14.41
C ASN A 333 -20.73 7.12 -12.90
N TYR A 334 -20.60 8.23 -12.16
CA TYR A 334 -20.92 8.29 -10.74
C TYR A 334 -22.37 7.85 -10.48
N GLN A 335 -23.35 8.39 -11.22
CA GLN A 335 -24.76 8.01 -11.05
C GLN A 335 -25.02 6.51 -11.33
N LYS A 336 -24.32 5.90 -12.30
CA LYS A 336 -24.42 4.46 -12.57
C LYS A 336 -24.04 3.63 -11.35
N ILE A 337 -23.08 4.05 -10.53
CA ILE A 337 -22.56 3.25 -9.42
C ILE A 337 -23.11 3.66 -8.04
N ALA A 338 -23.47 4.93 -7.84
CA ALA A 338 -24.02 5.43 -6.58
C ALA A 338 -25.31 4.70 -6.18
N LYS A 339 -26.17 4.37 -7.16
CA LYS A 339 -27.41 3.60 -6.98
C LYS A 339 -27.23 2.20 -6.38
N ASN A 340 -25.99 1.67 -6.40
CA ASN A 340 -25.66 0.31 -5.95
C ASN A 340 -25.14 0.28 -4.50
N ILE A 341 -24.97 1.44 -3.85
CA ILE A 341 -24.64 1.55 -2.42
C ILE A 341 -25.93 1.85 -1.64
N GLN A 342 -26.19 1.08 -0.58
CA GLN A 342 -27.31 1.30 0.34
C GLN A 342 -26.77 1.38 1.76
N LEU A 343 -26.97 2.51 2.43
CA LEU A 343 -26.49 2.72 3.80
C LEU A 343 -27.49 2.14 4.81
N ASN A 344 -26.96 1.42 5.81
CA ASN A 344 -27.71 0.84 6.93
C ASN A 344 -27.97 1.85 8.07
#